data_AF-A0A955T113-F1
#
_entry.id   AF-A0A955T113-F1
#
_cell.length_a   1.000
_cell.length_b   1.000
_cell.length_c   1.000
_cell.angle_alpha   90.00
_cell.angle_beta   90.00
_cell.angle_gamma   90.00
#
_symmetry.space_group_name_H-M   'P 1'
#
loop_
_entity.id
_entity.type
_entity.pdbx_description
1 polymer ?
#
loop_
_entity_poly.entity_id
_entity_poly.type
_entity_poly.pdbx_seq_one_letter_code
_entity_poly.pdbx_strand_id
1 'polypeptide(L)' 'CPTYAIQLTPDFEMGEYNRKNLVYEKEDLLISGPGKYPDYNFYRVAGLAIGGKGKGEADCEEPPVNTRSLMP' A
#
# COMPACT_ATOMS: atom_id res chain seq x y z
N CYS A 1 -5.68 1.12 -0.42
CA CYS A 1 -4.55 0.84 -1.34
C CYS A 1 -3.58 -0.07 -0.61
N PRO A 2 -3.19 -1.24 -1.17
CA PRO A 2 -2.37 -2.22 -0.46
C PRO A 2 -0.96 -1.72 -0.13
N THR A 3 -0.42 -0.75 -0.87
CA THR A 3 0.91 -0.17 -0.60
C THR A 3 0.86 1.11 0.22
N TYR A 4 -0.33 1.56 0.62
CA TYR A 4 -0.57 2.89 1.20
C TYR A 4 0.02 4.07 0.39
N ALA A 5 0.14 3.95 -0.94
CA ALA A 5 0.66 5.02 -1.78
C ALA A 5 -0.27 6.25 -1.87
N ILE A 6 -1.59 6.03 -1.93
CA ILE A 6 -2.59 7.10 -1.84
C ILE A 6 -3.21 7.09 -0.45
N GLN A 7 -3.20 8.26 0.18
CA GLN A 7 -3.66 8.47 1.55
C GLN A 7 -4.47 9.76 1.59
N LEU A 8 -5.51 9.81 2.42
CA LEU A 8 -6.33 11.01 2.58
C LEU A 8 -5.71 11.96 3.60
N THR A 9 -5.62 13.24 3.25
CA THR A 9 -5.31 14.30 4.19
C THR A 9 -6.59 14.75 4.91
N PRO A 10 -6.47 15.40 6.09
CA PRO A 10 -7.62 15.94 6.79
C PRO A 10 -8.13 17.27 6.19
N ASP A 11 -7.52 17.75 5.11
CA ASP A 11 -7.86 19.02 4.48
C ASP A 11 -9.27 18.98 3.90
N PHE A 12 -10.05 20.03 4.16
CA PHE A 12 -11.43 20.14 3.69
C PHE A 12 -11.69 21.46 2.94
N GLU A 13 -10.75 22.40 2.99
CA GLU A 13 -10.87 23.74 2.38
C GLU A 13 -10.43 23.73 0.90
N MET A 14 -11.08 22.91 0.08
CA MET A 14 -10.73 22.73 -1.35
C MET A 14 -11.72 23.41 -2.31
N GLY A 15 -12.33 24.53 -1.89
CA GLY A 15 -13.29 25.29 -2.69
C GLY A 15 -12.64 26.05 -3.84
N GLU A 16 -13.21 25.97 -5.04
CA GLU A 16 -12.64 26.59 -6.25
C GLU A 16 -13.75 27.00 -7.24
N TYR A 17 -13.53 28.08 -7.98
CA TYR A 17 -14.44 28.63 -8.98
C TYR A 17 -14.25 27.98 -10.35
N ASN A 18 -13.00 27.70 -10.75
CA ASN A 18 -12.72 27.06 -12.02
C ASN A 18 -12.73 25.54 -11.89
N ARG A 19 -13.74 24.89 -12.47
CA ARG A 19 -13.93 23.43 -12.39
C ARG A 19 -12.72 22.61 -12.85
N LYS A 20 -11.89 23.12 -13.78
CA LYS A 20 -10.71 22.38 -14.26
C LYS A 20 -9.62 22.26 -13.19
N ASN A 21 -9.53 23.22 -12.28
CA ASN A 21 -8.55 23.22 -11.19
C ASN A 21 -8.89 22.18 -10.11
N LEU A 22 -10.13 21.65 -10.09
CA LEU A 22 -10.54 20.57 -9.18
C LEU A 22 -10.11 19.17 -9.68
N VAL A 23 -9.52 19.09 -10.87
CA VAL A 23 -8.95 17.84 -11.41
C VAL A 23 -7.47 17.83 -11.08
N TYR A 24 -7.09 16.99 -10.12
CA TYR A 24 -5.71 16.84 -9.69
C TYR A 24 -5.03 15.72 -10.47
N GLU A 25 -3.83 16.00 -10.95
CA GLU A 25 -2.98 15.02 -11.58
C GLU A 25 -1.99 14.43 -10.57
N LYS A 26 -1.23 13.43 -11.01
CA LYS A 26 -0.28 12.72 -10.14
C LYS A 26 0.66 13.68 -9.43
N GLU A 27 1.23 14.64 -10.16
CA GLU A 27 2.23 15.58 -9.69
C GLU A 27 1.70 16.47 -8.54
N ASP A 28 0.40 16.77 -8.55
CA ASP A 28 -0.26 17.57 -7.51
C ASP A 28 -0.45 16.79 -6.19
N LEU A 29 -0.42 15.45 -6.26
CA LEU A 29 -0.65 14.55 -5.13
C LEU A 29 0.66 14.00 -4.52
N LEU A 30 1.81 14.31 -5.12
CA LEU A 30 3.10 13.81 -4.64
C LEU A 30 3.53 14.49 -3.33
N ILE A 31 4.12 13.71 -2.43
CA ILE A 31 4.73 14.19 -1.18
C ILE A 31 6.18 13.71 -1.08
N SER A 32 7.03 14.46 -0.38
CA SER A 32 8.42 14.05 -0.10
C SER A 32 8.51 13.26 1.22
N GLY A 33 7.86 12.09 1.29
CA GLY A 33 7.89 11.25 2.49
C GLY A 33 6.96 10.03 2.45
N PRO A 34 6.93 9.22 3.53
CA PRO A 34 6.12 8.00 3.60
C PRO A 34 4.63 8.24 3.91
N GLY A 35 4.25 9.47 4.25
CA GLY A 35 2.88 9.85 4.60
C GLY A 35 2.49 9.49 6.05
N LYS A 36 1.21 9.19 6.27
CA LYS A 36 0.56 8.92 7.56
C LYS A 36 1.09 7.67 8.28
N TYR A 37 1.55 6.66 7.55
CA TYR A 37 2.01 5.38 8.11
C TYR A 37 3.50 5.18 7.81
N PRO A 38 4.41 5.84 8.54
CA PRO A 38 5.85 5.82 8.25
C PRO A 38 6.48 4.43 8.41
N ASP A 39 5.96 3.61 9.31
CA ASP A 39 6.49 2.27 9.59
C ASP A 39 5.97 1.19 8.63
N TYR A 40 5.04 1.54 7.73
CA TYR A 40 4.48 0.59 6.81
C TYR A 40 5.50 0.21 5.72
N ASN A 41 5.71 -1.10 5.55
CA ASN A 41 6.54 -1.64 4.48
C ASN A 41 5.79 -2.76 3.75
N PHE A 42 5.47 -2.51 2.49
CA PHE A 42 4.73 -3.46 1.65
C PHE A 42 5.39 -4.85 1.59
N TYR A 43 6.71 -4.93 1.57
CA TYR A 43 7.44 -6.20 1.48
C TYR A 43 7.37 -7.04 2.76
N ARG A 44 7.03 -6.43 3.90
CA ARG A 44 6.78 -7.19 5.14
C ARG A 44 5.46 -7.96 5.08
N VAL A 45 4.48 -7.45 4.35
CA VAL A 45 3.14 -8.05 4.17
C VAL A 45 3.05 -8.91 2.89
N ALA A 46 3.76 -8.54 1.82
CA ALA A 46 3.72 -9.27 0.57
C ALA A 46 4.32 -10.67 0.72
N GLY A 47 3.78 -11.68 0.02
CA GLY A 47 4.30 -13.06 -0.01
C GLY A 47 5.59 -13.24 -0.82
N LEU A 48 6.49 -12.25 -0.75
CA LEU A 48 7.80 -12.25 -1.37
C LEU A 48 8.85 -12.59 -0.31
N ALA A 49 9.75 -13.51 -0.65
CA ALA A 49 10.90 -13.80 0.18
C ALA A 49 11.89 -12.61 0.13
N ILE A 50 12.26 -12.10 1.30
CA ILE A 50 13.22 -11.00 1.47
C ILE A 50 14.30 -11.44 2.49
N GLY A 51 15.38 -10.67 2.65
CA GLY A 51 16.40 -10.97 3.66
C GLY A 51 15.78 -11.06 5.05
N GLY A 52 15.80 -12.25 5.66
CA GLY A 52 15.23 -12.52 6.98
C GLY A 52 13.77 -12.99 7.00
N LYS A 53 13.13 -13.22 5.84
CA LYS A 53 11.74 -13.70 5.74
C LYS A 53 11.53 -14.59 4.51
N GLY A 54 11.04 -15.82 4.71
CA GLY A 54 10.64 -16.76 3.66
C GLY A 54 9.24 -16.48 3.09
N LYS A 55 8.78 -17.36 2.19
CA LYS A 55 7.37 -17.37 1.73
C LYS A 55 6.51 -18.08 2.78
N GLY A 56 5.35 -17.52 3.10
CA GLY A 56 4.48 -17.97 4.19
C GLY A 56 4.83 -17.40 5.56
N GLU A 57 5.78 -16.47 5.63
CA GLU A 57 6.29 -15.89 6.87
C GLU A 57 6.03 -14.37 6.95
N ALA A 58 5.29 -13.80 5.99
CA ALA A 58 4.87 -12.40 6.06
C ALA A 58 3.83 -12.16 7.15
N ASP A 59 3.66 -10.88 7.50
CA ASP A 59 2.53 -10.44 8.31
C ASP A 59 1.22 -10.82 7.59
N CYS A 60 0.42 -11.67 8.24
CA CYS A 60 -0.86 -12.17 7.72
C CYS A 60 -0.77 -12.95 6.39
N GLU A 61 0.37 -13.60 6.08
CA GLU A 61 0.48 -14.51 4.93
C GLU A 61 0.18 -15.96 5.33
N GLU A 62 -0.57 -16.66 4.48
CA GLU A 62 -0.83 -18.09 4.64
C GLU A 62 0.38 -18.93 4.17
N PRO A 63 0.63 -20.09 4.80
CA PRO A 63 1.71 -20.96 4.39
C PRO A 63 1.50 -21.46 2.94
N PRO A 64 2.58 -21.71 2.17
CA PRO A 64 2.47 -22.19 0.80
C PRO A 64 1.70 -23.51 0.75
N VAL A 65 0.67 -23.57 -0.10
CA VAL A 65 -0.13 -24.78 -0.29
C VAL A 65 0.71 -25.87 -0.98
N ASN A 66 0.70 -27.08 -0.42
CA ASN A 66 1.35 -28.24 -1.02
C ASN A 66 0.44 -28.88 -2.07
N THR A 67 0.71 -28.67 -3.35
CA THR A 67 -0.09 -29.21 -4.46
C THR A 67 -0.01 -30.73 -4.63
N ARG A 68 0.88 -31.43 -3.91
CA ARG A 68 1.00 -32.90 -3.91
C ARG A 68 0.29 -33.56 -2.73
N SER A 69 -0.25 -32.77 -1.80
CA SER A 69 -1.09 -33.26 -0.72
C SER A 69 -2.45 -33.68 -1.28
N LEU A 70 -2.89 -34.91 -0.99
CA LEU A 70 -4.23 -35.41 -1.36
C LEU A 70 -5.32 -34.99 -0.37
N MET A 71 -5.01 -34.13 0.59
CA MET A 71 -6.00 -33.56 1.49
C MET A 71 -6.62 -32.29 0.86
N PRO A 72 -7.96 -32.12 0.95
CA PRO A 72 -8.67 -30.97 0.41
C PRO A 72 -8.23 -29.65 1.06
#